data_AF-A0A818QVE2-F1
#
_entry.id   AF-A0A818QVE2-F1
#
_cell.length_a   1.000
_cell.length_b   1.000
_cell.length_c   1.000
_cell.angle_alpha   90.00
_cell.angle_beta   90.00
_cell.angle_gamma   90.00
#
_symmetry.space_group_name_H-M   'P 1'
#
loop_
_entity.id
_entity.type
_entity.pdbx_description
1 polymer ?
#
loop_
_entity_poly.entity_id
_entity_poly.type
_entity_poly.pdbx_seq_one_letter_code
_entity_poly.pdbx_strand_id
1 'polypeptide(L)'
;MNLLNIAKHLLYLAETEYTSGNSATTVDEVVAAERLFEELKSFKDSYFNEMYSYDTLEFEDEFDETADEDENDDEMADEESDDEMTDDEENDNELDDYNEKEHSYIRNRFPLEEMENIIEWVDQHPNARFSTISHRFKKIKSMNYIPRFRKYVENNGTRLEKIKQVKEFMFNEFYVKRTIEKEAVHDADLELYAIQKARELDWDTFKASKAFIDTFKKENRISSRRCNKIITRTKPNKKHCSLNDAHNWIESKRPLILKYSTNEILNRDHCSFQQEHVPPKTLSFTGERTTEVAVKKKYNTTHSYTVQPITSANGHLLDKFLMILQEKENQFGQRVQKNLIVPPNVVIRASKSGKNSGVKHHVFLNEVLRPLVGKKFLLFLDSWKIQADLTKFRAVFPN
;
A
#
# COMPACT_ATOMS: atom_id res chain seq x y z
N MET A 1 2.03 -0.41 -13.71
CA MET A 1 3.40 0.06 -14.00
C MET A 1 3.67 1.18 -13.00
N ASN A 2 4.69 1.05 -12.14
CA ASN A 2 4.87 1.97 -11.00
C ASN A 2 5.49 3.29 -11.47
N LEU A 3 4.87 4.44 -11.14
CA LEU A 3 5.41 5.78 -11.38
C LEU A 3 6.84 5.95 -10.82
N LEU A 4 7.13 5.32 -9.68
CA LEU A 4 8.48 5.29 -9.08
C LEU A 4 9.52 4.63 -10.00
N ASN A 5 9.14 3.61 -10.78
CA ASN A 5 10.06 2.96 -11.71
C ASN A 5 10.26 3.80 -12.98
N ILE A 6 9.25 4.56 -13.40
CA ILE A 6 9.38 5.53 -14.50
C ILE A 6 10.31 6.67 -14.06
N ALA A 7 10.10 7.25 -12.88
CA ALA A 7 10.96 8.27 -12.30
C ALA A 7 12.41 7.80 -12.12
N LYS A 8 12.64 6.59 -11.58
CA LYS A 8 13.97 5.99 -11.48
C LYS A 8 14.65 5.79 -12.84
N HIS A 9 13.89 5.39 -13.86
CA HIS A 9 14.46 5.19 -15.20
C HIS A 9 14.79 6.53 -15.88
N LEU A 10 13.95 7.56 -15.72
CA LEU A 10 14.23 8.91 -16.19
C LEU A 10 15.43 9.54 -15.48
N LEU A 11 15.55 9.38 -14.16
CA LEU A 11 16.70 9.85 -13.39
C LEU A 11 17.99 9.14 -13.84
N TYR A 12 17.95 7.81 -14.01
CA TYR A 12 19.08 7.04 -14.52
C TYR A 12 19.51 7.49 -15.93
N LEU A 13 18.56 7.68 -16.85
CA LEU A 13 18.84 8.18 -18.20
C LEU A 13 19.47 9.58 -18.16
N ALA A 14 18.96 10.48 -17.31
CA ALA A 14 19.54 11.81 -17.10
C ALA A 14 20.97 11.72 -16.53
N GLU A 15 21.19 10.95 -15.47
CA GLU A 15 22.53 10.74 -14.89
C GLU A 15 23.50 10.15 -15.94
N THR A 16 23.08 9.18 -16.76
CA THR A 16 23.97 8.55 -17.74
C THR A 16 24.26 9.42 -18.96
N GLU A 17 23.26 10.04 -19.60
CA GLU A 17 23.49 10.86 -20.81
C GLU A 17 24.19 12.18 -20.46
N TYR A 18 23.84 12.82 -19.32
CA TYR A 18 24.36 14.13 -18.96
C TYR A 18 25.79 14.08 -18.41
N THR A 19 26.19 12.98 -17.74
CA THR A 19 27.59 12.81 -17.29
C THR A 19 28.51 12.21 -18.35
N SER A 20 27.97 11.54 -19.38
CA SER A 20 28.77 10.88 -20.43
C SER A 20 29.08 11.74 -21.66
N GLY A 21 28.86 13.06 -21.59
CA GLY A 21 29.44 14.02 -22.54
C GLY A 21 28.92 13.93 -23.98
N ASN A 22 27.81 13.23 -24.22
CA ASN A 22 27.09 13.29 -25.49
C ASN A 22 26.54 14.71 -25.67
N SER A 23 27.07 15.45 -26.65
CA SER A 23 26.79 16.87 -26.80
C SER A 23 25.33 17.13 -27.12
N ALA A 24 24.63 17.84 -26.22
CA ALA A 24 23.39 18.52 -26.56
C ALA A 24 23.62 19.44 -27.77
N THR A 25 22.73 19.37 -28.75
CA THR A 25 22.90 20.01 -30.06
C THR A 25 22.72 21.53 -30.05
N THR A 26 22.09 22.07 -29.01
CA THR A 26 21.81 23.50 -28.85
C THR A 26 21.94 23.96 -27.39
N VAL A 27 22.19 25.25 -27.18
CA VAL A 27 22.30 25.85 -25.83
C VAL A 27 20.98 25.75 -25.07
N ASP A 28 19.84 25.84 -25.75
CA ASP A 28 18.52 25.75 -25.13
C ASP A 28 18.22 24.31 -24.62
N GLU A 29 18.71 23.28 -25.32
CA GLU A 29 18.62 21.88 -24.86
C GLU A 29 19.44 21.64 -23.59
N VAL A 30 20.63 22.26 -23.47
CA VAL A 30 21.45 22.23 -22.25
C VAL A 30 20.64 22.82 -21.08
N VAL A 31 20.14 24.05 -21.22
CA VAL A 31 19.41 24.77 -20.17
C VAL A 31 18.09 24.08 -19.79
N ALA A 32 17.39 23.49 -20.76
CA ALA A 32 16.17 22.72 -20.48
C ALA A 32 16.48 21.45 -19.66
N ALA A 33 17.58 20.76 -19.98
CA ALA A 33 18.00 19.56 -19.26
C ALA A 33 18.55 19.86 -17.86
N GLU A 34 19.30 20.94 -17.66
CA GLU A 34 19.73 21.39 -16.31
C GLU A 34 18.52 21.65 -15.40
N ARG A 35 17.50 22.36 -15.92
CA ARG A 35 16.26 22.63 -15.17
C ARG A 35 15.49 21.36 -14.86
N LEU A 36 15.38 20.43 -15.82
CA LEU A 36 14.71 19.14 -15.60
C LEU A 36 15.44 18.31 -14.55
N PHE A 37 16.78 18.33 -14.55
CA PHE A 37 17.60 17.61 -13.59
C PHE A 37 17.46 18.17 -12.16
N GLU A 38 17.53 19.49 -11.98
CA GLU A 38 17.34 20.10 -10.66
C GLU A 38 15.90 19.94 -10.13
N GLU A 39 14.87 19.96 -10.99
CA GLU A 39 13.50 19.60 -10.59
C GLU A 39 13.38 18.14 -10.13
N LEU A 40 13.92 17.17 -10.90
CA LEU A 40 13.93 15.75 -10.53
C LEU A 40 14.72 15.48 -9.24
N LYS A 41 15.79 16.24 -9.00
CA LYS A 41 16.62 16.18 -7.80
C LYS A 41 15.93 16.80 -6.59
N SER A 42 15.25 17.94 -6.76
CA SER A 42 14.42 18.53 -5.69
C SER A 42 13.28 17.58 -5.29
N PHE A 43 12.65 16.91 -6.28
CA PHE A 43 11.64 15.90 -6.04
C PHE A 43 12.20 14.69 -5.27
N LYS A 44 13.39 14.20 -5.64
CA LYS A 44 14.10 13.15 -4.89
C LYS A 44 14.33 13.57 -3.43
N ASP A 45 14.94 14.73 -3.20
CA ASP A 45 15.33 15.15 -1.86
C ASP A 45 14.10 15.53 -0.99
N SER A 46 12.99 15.94 -1.60
CA SER A 46 11.69 16.13 -0.92
C SER A 46 10.99 14.81 -0.58
N TYR A 47 11.01 13.81 -1.47
CA TYR A 47 10.18 12.60 -1.34
C TYR A 47 10.89 11.45 -0.58
N PHE A 48 12.22 11.42 -0.56
CA PHE A 48 12.97 10.35 0.13
C PHE A 48 13.27 10.65 1.61
N ASN A 49 13.24 11.92 2.04
CA ASN A 49 13.42 12.28 3.46
C ASN A 49 12.21 11.90 4.34
N GLU A 50 11.01 11.71 3.77
CA GLU A 50 9.83 11.23 4.51
C GLU A 50 9.78 9.70 4.68
N MET A 51 10.72 8.93 4.10
CA MET A 51 10.60 7.46 3.99
C MET A 51 11.63 6.63 4.78
N TYR A 52 12.21 7.18 5.86
CA TYR A 52 13.11 6.45 6.76
C TYR A 52 12.74 6.57 8.24
N SER A 53 11.71 5.83 8.65
CA SER A 53 11.61 5.25 9.99
C SER A 53 10.56 4.13 9.98
N TYR A 54 11.02 2.89 9.76
CA TYR A 54 10.25 1.69 10.07
C TYR A 54 11.23 0.54 10.34
N ASP A 55 11.83 0.58 11.52
CA ASP A 55 12.44 -0.60 12.12
C ASP A 55 11.35 -1.63 12.47
N THR A 56 11.73 -2.92 12.36
CA THR A 56 11.03 -4.10 12.91
C THR A 56 9.53 -4.27 12.57
N LEU A 57 9.27 -5.04 11.52
CA LEU A 57 7.98 -5.71 11.29
C LEU A 57 7.91 -7.02 12.11
N GLU A 58 7.27 -6.96 13.28
CA GLU A 58 6.90 -8.16 14.03
C GLU A 58 5.43 -8.56 13.76
N PHE A 59 5.17 -9.86 13.65
CA PHE A 59 3.85 -10.42 13.46
C PHE A 59 3.62 -11.63 14.35
N GLU A 60 2.48 -11.63 15.03
CA GLU A 60 1.96 -12.80 15.74
C GLU A 60 1.14 -13.66 14.76
N ASP A 61 1.47 -14.95 14.72
CA ASP A 61 0.75 -15.98 13.98
C ASP A 61 -0.17 -16.74 14.93
N GLU A 62 -1.41 -16.94 14.50
CA GLU A 62 -2.32 -17.89 15.12
C GLU A 62 -2.93 -18.75 13.99
N PHE A 63 -2.49 -20.01 14.01
CA PHE A 63 -2.85 -21.08 13.08
C PHE A 63 -4.03 -21.86 13.67
N ASP A 64 -4.94 -22.30 12.80
CA ASP A 64 -5.94 -23.29 13.18
C ASP A 64 -5.94 -24.39 12.11
N GLU A 65 -5.58 -25.61 12.52
CA GLU A 65 -5.57 -26.80 11.67
C GLU A 65 -6.92 -27.51 11.82
N THR A 66 -7.77 -27.45 10.80
CA THR A 66 -8.89 -28.39 10.68
C THR A 66 -8.87 -29.08 9.32
N ALA A 67 -8.96 -30.41 9.36
CA ALA A 67 -9.11 -31.28 8.20
C ALA A 67 -10.59 -31.33 7.76
N ASP A 68 -10.82 -31.77 6.54
CA ASP A 68 -12.17 -31.99 5.99
C ASP A 68 -12.92 -33.08 6.79
N GLU A 69 -14.13 -32.80 7.27
CA GLU A 69 -15.24 -33.76 7.46
C GLU A 69 -16.59 -33.01 7.61
N ASP A 70 -17.70 -33.70 7.30
CA ASP A 70 -19.01 -33.10 6.95
C ASP A 70 -20.03 -32.95 8.11
N GLU A 71 -20.99 -32.04 7.90
CA GLU A 71 -22.40 -32.03 8.35
C GLU A 71 -22.87 -31.69 9.81
N ASN A 72 -23.86 -30.78 9.85
CA ASN A 72 -25.00 -30.56 10.78
C ASN A 72 -24.86 -29.80 12.13
N ASP A 73 -25.56 -28.65 12.15
CA ASP A 73 -26.47 -28.04 13.15
C ASP A 73 -26.08 -27.61 14.59
N ASP A 74 -26.89 -26.64 15.05
CA ASP A 74 -27.20 -26.13 16.40
C ASP A 74 -26.29 -25.12 17.17
N GLU A 75 -26.77 -23.87 17.13
CA GLU A 75 -27.21 -22.99 18.26
C GLU A 75 -26.31 -22.55 19.45
N MET A 76 -26.43 -21.23 19.75
CA MET A 76 -26.08 -20.50 21.00
C MET A 76 -24.57 -20.36 21.35
N ALA A 77 -24.08 -19.40 22.16
CA ALA A 77 -24.72 -18.33 22.96
C ALA A 77 -23.88 -17.01 22.95
N ASP A 78 -24.32 -16.01 23.72
CA ASP A 78 -23.74 -14.66 23.89
C ASP A 78 -22.54 -14.60 24.88
N GLU A 79 -22.15 -13.36 25.24
CA GLU A 79 -21.23 -12.92 26.32
C GLU A 79 -19.71 -12.93 25.94
N GLU A 80 -18.89 -11.94 26.33
CA GLU A 80 -19.11 -10.79 27.21
C GLU A 80 -18.25 -9.56 26.79
N SER A 81 -18.50 -8.40 27.39
CA SER A 81 -17.76 -7.15 27.19
C SER A 81 -16.79 -6.88 28.34
N ASP A 82 -15.56 -6.43 28.04
CA ASP A 82 -14.63 -5.71 28.93
C ASP A 82 -13.33 -5.42 28.14
N ASP A 83 -12.50 -4.41 28.44
CA ASP A 83 -12.71 -3.17 29.18
C ASP A 83 -11.72 -2.10 28.63
N GLU A 84 -11.79 -0.87 29.12
CA GLU A 84 -10.93 0.25 28.72
C GLU A 84 -9.43 0.05 29.04
N MET A 85 -8.55 0.46 28.13
CA MET A 85 -7.20 0.91 28.49
C MET A 85 -6.88 2.23 27.80
N THR A 86 -6.64 3.24 28.63
CA THR A 86 -6.11 4.56 28.27
C THR A 86 -4.61 4.47 28.00
N ASP A 87 -4.14 5.15 26.95
CA ASP A 87 -2.75 5.62 26.89
C ASP A 87 -2.75 7.13 26.65
N ASP A 88 -2.18 7.87 27.60
CA ASP A 88 -1.88 9.29 27.52
C ASP A 88 -0.56 9.48 26.75
N GLU A 89 -0.61 9.98 25.51
CA GLU A 89 0.60 10.47 24.82
C GLU A 89 0.45 11.96 24.43
N GLU A 90 1.13 12.76 25.23
CA GLU A 90 1.83 14.02 24.95
C GLU A 90 1.17 15.07 24.03
N ASN A 91 0.72 16.13 24.71
CA ASN A 91 0.10 17.34 24.19
C ASN A 91 1.14 18.30 23.54
N ASP A 92 1.61 17.99 22.34
CA ASP A 92 2.38 18.92 21.48
C ASP A 92 1.46 19.96 20.80
N ASN A 93 0.81 20.79 21.63
CA ASN A 93 0.10 22.00 21.21
C ASN A 93 1.03 23.23 21.22
N GLU A 94 2.17 23.17 20.52
CA GLU A 94 2.88 24.38 20.08
C GLU A 94 2.41 24.80 18.69
N LEU A 95 1.19 25.36 18.63
CA LEU A 95 0.70 26.07 17.46
C LEU A 95 -0.29 27.17 17.84
N ASP A 96 0.29 28.26 18.34
CA ASP A 96 -0.19 29.65 18.22
C ASP A 96 -1.58 29.97 18.81
N ASP A 97 -1.61 30.81 19.87
CA ASP A 97 -2.81 31.32 20.56
C ASP A 97 -3.63 32.30 19.68
N TYR A 98 -4.17 31.80 18.58
CA TYR A 98 -4.91 32.54 17.56
C TYR A 98 -6.42 32.62 17.86
N ASN A 99 -6.77 32.96 19.12
CA ASN A 99 -8.09 33.38 19.60
C ASN A 99 -9.31 32.74 18.88
N GLU A 100 -9.36 31.42 18.88
CA GLU A 100 -10.29 30.61 18.08
C GLU A 100 -11.77 30.88 18.43
N LYS A 101 -12.04 31.25 19.70
CA LYS A 101 -13.37 31.57 20.23
C LYS A 101 -14.01 32.77 19.52
N GLU A 102 -13.23 33.79 19.17
CA GLU A 102 -13.75 34.96 18.45
C GLU A 102 -14.08 34.59 16.98
N HIS A 103 -13.22 33.81 16.33
CA HIS A 103 -13.43 33.34 14.96
C HIS A 103 -14.58 32.32 14.82
N SER A 104 -14.92 31.59 15.89
CA SER A 104 -16.12 30.75 15.96
C SER A 104 -17.40 31.59 16.01
N TYR A 105 -17.46 32.59 16.90
CA TYR A 105 -18.64 33.43 17.12
C TYR A 105 -19.03 34.30 15.90
N ILE A 106 -18.03 34.73 15.12
CA ILE A 106 -18.25 35.48 13.87
C ILE A 106 -18.91 34.58 12.80
N ARG A 107 -18.43 33.34 12.67
CA ARG A 107 -18.75 32.43 11.56
C ARG A 107 -20.18 31.90 11.61
N ASN A 108 -20.69 31.55 12.79
CA ASN A 108 -22.08 31.11 12.96
C ASN A 108 -23.14 32.20 12.70
N ARG A 109 -22.73 33.44 12.38
CA ARG A 109 -23.64 34.58 12.15
C ARG A 109 -23.71 35.04 10.68
N PHE A 110 -22.75 34.65 9.82
CA PHE A 110 -22.65 35.09 8.43
C PHE A 110 -22.19 33.92 7.52
N PRO A 111 -23.00 33.44 6.56
CA PRO A 111 -22.53 32.57 5.48
C PRO A 111 -21.70 33.36 4.46
N LEU A 112 -20.93 32.66 3.62
CA LEU A 112 -20.03 33.27 2.62
C LEU A 112 -20.74 34.29 1.70
N GLU A 113 -21.90 33.92 1.16
CA GLU A 113 -22.73 34.80 0.31
C GLU A 113 -23.13 36.11 1.03
N GLU A 114 -23.36 36.09 2.35
CA GLU A 114 -23.62 37.31 3.13
C GLU A 114 -22.35 38.16 3.29
N MET A 115 -21.17 37.53 3.37
CA MET A 115 -19.88 38.26 3.41
C MET A 115 -19.57 38.94 2.08
N GLU A 116 -19.83 38.26 0.96
CA GLU A 116 -19.67 38.81 -0.41
C GLU A 116 -20.57 40.04 -0.61
N ASN A 117 -21.87 39.92 -0.31
CA ASN A 117 -22.83 41.03 -0.37
C ASN A 117 -22.44 42.22 0.53
N ILE A 118 -21.80 41.97 1.68
CA ILE A 118 -21.30 43.01 2.58
C ILE A 118 -20.09 43.74 1.97
N ILE A 119 -19.13 43.01 1.40
CA ILE A 119 -17.94 43.60 0.77
C ILE A 119 -18.34 44.40 -0.47
N GLU A 120 -19.16 43.84 -1.35
CA GLU A 120 -19.61 44.52 -2.57
C GLU A 120 -20.26 45.87 -2.25
N TRP A 121 -21.10 45.92 -1.22
CA TRP A 121 -21.72 47.17 -0.79
C TRP A 121 -20.73 48.18 -0.22
N VAL A 122 -19.76 47.73 0.58
CA VAL A 122 -18.70 48.60 1.15
C VAL A 122 -17.80 49.15 0.04
N ASP A 123 -17.51 48.36 -0.98
CA ASP A 123 -16.65 48.73 -2.10
C ASP A 123 -17.33 49.72 -3.05
N GLN A 124 -18.65 49.61 -3.20
CA GLN A 124 -19.50 50.63 -3.84
C GLN A 124 -19.60 51.94 -3.02
N HIS A 125 -19.29 51.92 -1.71
CA HIS A 125 -19.46 53.06 -0.80
C HIS A 125 -18.21 53.30 0.07
N PRO A 126 -17.02 53.60 -0.53
CA PRO A 126 -15.74 53.64 0.19
C PRO A 126 -15.66 54.71 1.28
N ASN A 127 -16.50 55.75 1.21
CA ASN A 127 -16.59 56.83 2.21
C ASN A 127 -17.66 56.57 3.30
N ALA A 128 -18.30 55.39 3.33
CA ALA A 128 -19.31 55.05 4.32
C ALA A 128 -18.72 54.97 5.74
N ARG A 129 -19.29 55.75 6.67
CA ARG A 129 -18.93 55.65 8.09
C ARG A 129 -19.40 54.32 8.67
N PHE A 130 -18.69 53.80 9.68
CA PHE A 130 -19.08 52.57 10.38
C PHE A 130 -20.52 52.60 10.94
N SER A 131 -21.02 53.79 11.34
CA SER A 131 -22.41 54.00 11.72
C SER A 131 -23.41 53.65 10.60
N THR A 132 -23.06 53.91 9.34
CA THR A 132 -23.89 53.61 8.17
C THR A 132 -23.80 52.13 7.81
N ILE A 133 -22.60 51.55 7.86
CA ILE A 133 -22.36 50.10 7.65
C ILE A 133 -23.13 49.27 8.68
N SER A 134 -23.01 49.59 9.98
CA SER A 134 -23.70 48.86 11.06
C SER A 134 -25.22 49.09 11.08
N HIS A 135 -25.72 50.23 10.60
CA HIS A 135 -27.17 50.46 10.46
C HIS A 135 -27.79 49.58 9.37
N ARG A 136 -27.11 49.43 8.22
CA ARG A 136 -27.53 48.56 7.11
C ARG A 136 -27.36 47.08 7.48
N PHE A 137 -26.18 46.72 8.00
CA PHE A 137 -25.81 45.36 8.37
C PHE A 137 -25.72 45.21 9.89
N LYS A 138 -26.88 45.14 10.56
CA LYS A 138 -27.03 45.12 12.03
C LYS A 138 -26.23 44.04 12.77
N LYS A 139 -25.81 42.98 12.06
CA LYS A 139 -24.96 41.91 12.58
C LYS A 139 -23.49 42.34 12.76
N ILE A 140 -23.01 43.33 12.00
CA ILE A 140 -21.62 43.81 12.02
C ILE A 140 -21.41 44.71 13.24
N LYS A 141 -20.69 44.21 14.23
CA LYS A 141 -20.43 44.91 15.51
C LYS A 141 -19.11 45.67 15.57
N SER A 142 -18.22 45.51 14.59
CA SER A 142 -16.92 46.21 14.52
C SER A 142 -16.48 46.39 13.07
N MET A 143 -15.68 47.43 12.81
CA MET A 143 -15.08 47.67 11.49
C MET A 143 -14.10 46.55 11.09
N ASN A 144 -13.50 45.86 12.07
CA ASN A 144 -12.51 44.79 11.86
C ASN A 144 -13.09 43.54 11.17
N TYR A 145 -14.42 43.44 11.03
CA TYR A 145 -15.05 42.39 10.24
C TYR A 145 -14.79 42.57 8.74
N ILE A 146 -14.70 43.80 8.24
CA ILE A 146 -14.58 44.06 6.79
C ILE A 146 -13.25 43.53 6.20
N PRO A 147 -12.06 43.80 6.78
CA PRO A 147 -10.81 43.21 6.30
C PRO A 147 -10.79 41.68 6.44
N ARG A 148 -11.43 41.12 7.49
CA ARG A 148 -11.55 39.67 7.68
C ARG A 148 -12.45 39.03 6.62
N PHE A 149 -13.57 39.65 6.27
CA PHE A 149 -14.47 39.19 5.22
C PHE A 149 -13.79 39.21 3.85
N ARG A 150 -13.06 40.29 3.48
CA ARG A 150 -12.25 40.31 2.26
C ARG A 150 -11.33 39.09 2.18
N LYS A 151 -10.55 38.84 3.24
CA LYS A 151 -9.66 37.68 3.32
C LYS A 151 -10.41 36.34 3.23
N TYR A 152 -11.66 36.22 3.68
CA TYR A 152 -12.42 34.97 3.53
C TYR A 152 -12.99 34.77 2.12
N VAL A 153 -13.41 35.85 1.45
CA VAL A 153 -13.89 35.79 0.06
C VAL A 153 -12.72 35.54 -0.89
N GLU A 154 -11.60 36.24 -0.73
CA GLU A 154 -10.35 36.01 -1.48
C GLU A 154 -9.83 34.57 -1.35
N ASN A 155 -10.15 33.87 -0.26
CA ASN A 155 -9.74 32.48 -0.02
C ASN A 155 -10.82 31.45 -0.34
N ASN A 156 -11.91 31.78 -1.06
CA ASN A 156 -13.03 30.87 -1.35
C ASN A 156 -13.60 30.18 -0.08
N GLY A 157 -13.91 30.98 0.94
CA GLY A 157 -14.54 30.54 2.18
C GLY A 157 -13.58 30.38 3.36
N THR A 158 -14.14 30.08 4.53
CA THR A 158 -13.36 30.00 5.77
C THR A 158 -12.71 28.63 5.97
N ARG A 159 -11.61 28.58 6.74
CA ARG A 159 -10.88 27.34 7.08
C ARG A 159 -11.79 26.21 7.60
N LEU A 160 -12.82 26.50 8.41
CA LEU A 160 -13.75 25.46 8.91
C LEU A 160 -14.74 24.98 7.84
N GLU A 161 -15.15 25.83 6.89
CA GLU A 161 -16.01 25.41 5.78
C GLU A 161 -15.23 24.52 4.81
N LYS A 162 -13.96 24.87 4.53
CA LYS A 162 -13.06 23.98 3.77
C LYS A 162 -12.83 22.65 4.50
N ILE A 163 -12.53 22.67 5.81
CA ILE A 163 -12.43 21.44 6.64
C ILE A 163 -13.71 20.62 6.57
N LYS A 164 -14.90 21.26 6.67
CA LYS A 164 -16.18 20.56 6.59
C LYS A 164 -16.35 19.87 5.24
N GLN A 165 -16.11 20.59 4.14
CA GLN A 165 -16.20 20.02 2.78
C GLN A 165 -15.21 18.87 2.56
N VAL A 166 -13.98 19.00 3.08
CA VAL A 166 -12.97 17.92 3.07
C VAL A 166 -13.46 16.70 3.86
N LYS A 167 -13.91 16.87 5.11
CA LYS A 167 -14.44 15.77 5.93
C LYS A 167 -15.69 15.11 5.32
N GLU A 168 -16.59 15.90 4.75
CA GLU A 168 -17.81 15.41 4.09
C GLU A 168 -17.47 14.58 2.84
N PHE A 169 -16.53 15.05 2.01
CA PHE A 169 -16.01 14.28 0.88
C PHE A 169 -15.31 12.99 1.32
N MET A 170 -14.38 13.06 2.28
CA MET A 170 -13.69 11.89 2.83
C MET A 170 -14.66 10.85 3.37
N PHE A 171 -15.71 11.29 4.08
CA PHE A 171 -16.73 10.38 4.61
C PHE A 171 -17.56 9.74 3.50
N ASN A 172 -17.91 10.49 2.45
CA ASN A 172 -18.65 9.96 1.30
C ASN A 172 -17.80 8.93 0.53
N GLU A 173 -16.54 9.24 0.22
CA GLU A 173 -15.61 8.29 -0.44
C GLU A 173 -15.39 7.04 0.43
N PHE A 174 -15.09 7.21 1.72
CA PHE A 174 -14.98 6.11 2.68
C PHE A 174 -16.27 5.25 2.71
N TYR A 175 -17.44 5.88 2.75
CA TYR A 175 -18.73 5.20 2.78
C TYR A 175 -18.96 4.40 1.50
N VAL A 176 -18.75 4.99 0.31
CA VAL A 176 -18.87 4.29 -0.98
C VAL A 176 -17.90 3.12 -1.04
N LYS A 177 -16.62 3.35 -0.76
CA LYS A 177 -15.56 2.35 -0.77
C LYS A 177 -15.87 1.20 0.20
N ARG A 178 -16.26 1.48 1.44
CA ARG A 178 -16.47 0.46 2.47
C ARG A 178 -17.82 -0.24 2.43
N THR A 179 -18.90 0.44 2.05
CA THR A 179 -20.26 -0.12 2.10
C THR A 179 -20.74 -0.67 0.76
N ILE A 180 -20.45 0.03 -0.34
CA ILE A 180 -20.93 -0.32 -1.69
C ILE A 180 -19.90 -1.20 -2.39
N GLU A 181 -18.68 -0.69 -2.55
CA GLU A 181 -17.63 -1.38 -3.30
C GLU A 181 -16.96 -2.48 -2.48
N LYS A 182 -16.96 -2.31 -1.16
CA LYS A 182 -16.26 -3.14 -0.17
C LYS A 182 -14.75 -3.14 -0.39
N GLU A 183 -14.12 -2.09 -0.89
CA GLU A 183 -12.65 -2.05 -0.99
C GLU A 183 -12.01 -1.95 0.40
N ALA A 184 -10.74 -2.34 0.53
CA ALA A 184 -9.98 -2.06 1.74
C ALA A 184 -9.57 -0.58 1.73
N VAL A 185 -9.70 0.09 2.87
CA VAL A 185 -9.36 1.51 3.04
C VAL A 185 -8.45 1.63 4.26
N HIS A 186 -7.37 2.38 4.12
CA HIS A 186 -6.37 2.66 5.13
C HIS A 186 -6.24 4.17 5.37
N ASP A 187 -5.50 4.54 6.41
CA ASP A 187 -5.28 5.95 6.78
C ASP A 187 -4.69 6.76 5.61
N ALA A 188 -3.75 6.18 4.86
CA ALA A 188 -3.19 6.78 3.64
C ALA A 188 -4.22 7.06 2.54
N ASP A 189 -5.29 6.25 2.44
CA ASP A 189 -6.39 6.51 1.49
C ASP A 189 -7.26 7.69 1.97
N LEU A 190 -7.50 7.80 3.28
CA LEU A 190 -8.18 8.96 3.87
C LEU A 190 -7.36 10.25 3.70
N GLU A 191 -6.05 10.18 3.88
CA GLU A 191 -5.12 11.28 3.61
C GLU A 191 -5.17 11.70 2.14
N LEU A 192 -5.19 10.73 1.22
CA LEU A 192 -5.32 10.97 -0.21
C LEU A 192 -6.66 11.67 -0.55
N TYR A 193 -7.79 11.18 -0.03
CA TYR A 193 -9.10 11.83 -0.23
C TYR A 193 -9.12 13.26 0.34
N ALA A 194 -8.48 13.46 1.50
CA ALA A 194 -8.40 14.77 2.14
C ALA A 194 -7.57 15.76 1.31
N ILE A 195 -6.39 15.34 0.83
CA ILE A 195 -5.50 16.14 -0.02
C ILE A 195 -6.13 16.42 -1.38
N GLN A 196 -6.79 15.42 -2.00
CA GLN A 196 -7.53 15.60 -3.24
C GLN A 196 -8.58 16.70 -3.08
N LYS A 197 -9.42 16.62 -2.03
CA LYS A 197 -10.46 17.63 -1.83
C LYS A 197 -9.92 19.00 -1.44
N ALA A 198 -8.80 19.06 -0.71
CA ALA A 198 -8.15 20.33 -0.41
C ALA A 198 -7.61 21.03 -1.66
N ARG A 199 -7.06 20.28 -2.63
CA ARG A 199 -6.64 20.81 -3.94
C ARG A 199 -7.81 21.30 -4.78
N GLU A 200 -8.94 20.58 -4.79
CA GLU A 200 -10.19 21.05 -5.42
C GLU A 200 -10.77 22.33 -4.80
N LEU A 201 -10.31 22.72 -3.60
CA LEU A 201 -10.73 23.91 -2.88
C LEU A 201 -9.65 25.00 -2.85
N ASP A 202 -8.62 24.92 -3.71
CA ASP A 202 -7.47 25.82 -3.75
C ASP A 202 -6.85 26.03 -2.35
N TRP A 203 -6.58 24.93 -1.64
CA TRP A 203 -6.03 24.94 -0.29
C TRP A 203 -4.70 24.20 -0.17
N ASP A 204 -3.69 24.69 -0.87
CA ASP A 204 -2.35 24.08 -0.97
C ASP A 204 -1.61 23.95 0.38
N THR A 205 -1.96 24.77 1.38
CA THR A 205 -1.37 24.71 2.73
C THR A 205 -2.02 23.66 3.63
N PHE A 206 -3.03 22.95 3.16
CA PHE A 206 -3.67 21.88 3.92
C PHE A 206 -2.73 20.67 4.07
N LYS A 207 -2.65 20.14 5.29
CA LYS A 207 -1.98 18.87 5.59
C LYS A 207 -2.98 17.91 6.23
N ALA A 208 -3.13 16.73 5.64
CA ALA A 208 -3.87 15.62 6.23
C ALA A 208 -3.02 14.95 7.32
N SER A 209 -2.78 15.66 8.43
CA SER A 209 -1.94 15.13 9.51
C SER A 209 -2.61 13.94 10.22
N LYS A 210 -1.79 13.07 10.84
CA LYS A 210 -2.27 11.95 11.66
C LYS A 210 -3.36 12.38 12.65
N ALA A 211 -3.15 13.47 13.39
CA ALA A 211 -4.14 14.03 14.31
C ALA A 211 -5.47 14.46 13.65
N PHE A 212 -5.42 14.99 12.42
CA PHE A 212 -6.63 15.29 11.64
C PHE A 212 -7.38 14.02 11.24
N ILE A 213 -6.66 12.98 10.80
CA ILE A 213 -7.23 11.67 10.44
C ILE A 213 -7.80 10.97 11.67
N ASP A 214 -7.11 10.99 12.81
CA ASP A 214 -7.59 10.44 14.08
C ASP A 214 -8.84 11.17 14.60
N THR A 215 -8.88 12.50 14.49
CA THR A 215 -10.06 13.31 14.80
C THR A 215 -11.24 12.93 13.89
N PHE A 216 -11.01 12.85 12.57
CA PHE A 216 -12.03 12.42 11.60
C PHE A 216 -12.54 11.00 11.89
N LYS A 217 -11.64 10.06 12.20
CA LYS A 217 -12.01 8.68 12.57
C LYS A 217 -12.86 8.65 13.85
N LYS A 218 -12.47 9.40 14.88
CA LYS A 218 -13.20 9.49 16.16
C LYS A 218 -14.60 10.10 15.98
N GLU A 219 -14.71 11.20 15.25
CA GLU A 219 -15.98 11.87 14.94
C GLU A 219 -16.96 10.94 14.19
N ASN A 220 -16.46 10.18 13.20
CA ASN A 220 -17.28 9.33 12.34
C ASN A 220 -17.40 7.88 12.82
N ARG A 221 -16.87 7.56 14.01
CA ARG A 221 -16.82 6.20 14.58
C ARG A 221 -16.20 5.19 13.61
N ILE A 222 -15.04 5.53 13.06
CA ILE A 222 -14.24 4.68 12.17
C ILE A 222 -13.05 4.14 12.97
N SER A 223 -12.75 2.86 12.83
CA SER A 223 -11.59 2.21 13.46
C SER A 223 -11.00 1.13 12.56
N SER A 224 -9.75 0.74 12.81
CA SER A 224 -9.12 -0.39 12.11
C SER A 224 -9.72 -1.71 12.58
N ARG A 225 -10.43 -2.42 11.70
CA ARG A 225 -11.08 -3.72 11.98
C ARG A 225 -10.39 -4.87 11.23
N ARG A 226 -10.42 -6.07 11.80
CA ARG A 226 -9.92 -7.31 11.16
C ARG A 226 -10.89 -7.72 10.04
N CYS A 227 -10.37 -7.98 8.84
CA CYS A 227 -11.16 -8.42 7.69
C CYS A 227 -11.66 -9.87 7.88
N ASN A 228 -12.76 -10.06 8.61
CA ASN A 228 -13.24 -11.39 9.04
C ASN A 228 -14.06 -12.15 7.98
N LYS A 229 -14.86 -11.50 7.13
CA LYS A 229 -15.69 -12.19 6.13
C LYS A 229 -15.18 -12.02 4.70
N ILE A 230 -14.79 -13.15 4.11
CA ILE A 230 -14.16 -13.30 2.79
C ILE A 230 -15.21 -13.31 1.65
N ILE A 231 -15.83 -12.15 1.41
CA ILE A 231 -16.84 -11.98 0.36
C ILE A 231 -16.26 -11.86 -1.05
N THR A 232 -16.96 -12.50 -2.00
CA THR A 232 -18.01 -11.83 -2.79
C THR A 232 -17.92 -10.29 -2.97
N ARG A 233 -16.89 -9.66 -3.54
CA ARG A 233 -16.40 -9.93 -4.91
C ARG A 233 -15.11 -10.76 -4.99
N THR A 234 -14.84 -11.60 -3.99
CA THR A 234 -14.19 -12.93 -4.03
C THR A 234 -12.68 -13.01 -3.55
N LYS A 235 -12.41 -13.16 -2.21
CA LYS A 235 -11.09 -13.05 -1.47
C LYS A 235 -10.34 -14.35 -1.02
N PRO A 236 -9.05 -14.37 -0.48
CA PRO A 236 -8.63 -13.76 0.84
C PRO A 236 -7.14 -13.35 1.18
N ASN A 237 -6.98 -12.92 2.46
CA ASN A 237 -5.82 -12.70 3.41
C ASN A 237 -4.64 -13.75 3.37
N LYS A 238 -3.55 -13.79 4.20
CA LYS A 238 -3.25 -13.48 5.65
C LYS A 238 -1.70 -13.34 5.95
N LYS A 239 -1.20 -13.53 7.21
CA LYS A 239 0.14 -13.12 7.80
C LYS A 239 1.20 -14.27 8.08
N HIS A 240 2.26 -14.01 8.91
CA HIS A 240 3.58 -14.69 9.01
C HIS A 240 4.23 -14.75 10.44
N CYS A 241 5.29 -15.60 10.58
CA CYS A 241 5.98 -16.10 11.81
C CYS A 241 7.30 -15.35 12.23
N SER A 242 7.89 -15.70 13.40
CA SER A 242 8.91 -14.95 14.17
C SER A 242 10.40 -15.32 13.93
N LEU A 243 11.32 -14.48 14.46
CA LEU A 243 12.72 -14.35 14.02
C LEU A 243 13.79 -15.17 14.76
N ASN A 244 13.60 -15.53 16.04
CA ASN A 244 14.72 -15.96 16.91
C ASN A 244 15.33 -17.31 16.52
N ASP A 245 14.54 -18.26 16.04
CA ASP A 245 15.02 -19.61 15.69
C ASP A 245 15.94 -19.61 14.45
N ALA A 246 15.76 -18.64 13.55
CA ALA A 246 16.59 -18.49 12.35
C ALA A 246 18.05 -18.19 12.70
N HIS A 247 18.30 -17.35 13.71
CA HIS A 247 19.65 -16.93 14.10
C HIS A 247 20.50 -18.12 14.60
N ASN A 248 19.95 -18.92 15.51
CA ASN A 248 20.63 -20.08 16.08
C ASN A 248 20.96 -21.16 15.02
N TRP A 249 20.11 -21.30 14.00
CA TRP A 249 20.37 -22.22 12.90
C TRP A 249 21.56 -21.77 12.03
N ILE A 250 21.65 -20.48 11.69
CA ILE A 250 22.71 -19.92 10.82
C ILE A 250 24.11 -20.18 11.41
N GLU A 251 24.30 -19.92 12.70
CA GLU A 251 25.56 -20.17 13.42
C GLU A 251 26.00 -21.63 13.28
N SER A 252 25.06 -22.58 13.41
CA SER A 252 25.35 -24.02 13.25
C SER A 252 25.82 -24.43 11.85
N LYS A 253 25.49 -23.65 10.81
CA LYS A 253 25.79 -23.98 9.40
C LYS A 253 26.96 -23.22 8.81
N ARG A 254 27.41 -22.11 9.43
CA ARG A 254 28.52 -21.28 8.94
C ARG A 254 29.77 -22.08 8.52
N PRO A 255 30.25 -23.11 9.24
CA PRO A 255 31.43 -23.89 8.84
C PRO A 255 31.25 -24.75 7.57
N LEU A 256 30.00 -25.08 7.19
CA LEU A 256 29.70 -25.76 5.94
C LEU A 256 29.63 -24.76 4.78
N ILE A 257 28.99 -23.61 5.01
CA ILE A 257 28.78 -22.55 4.00
C ILE A 257 30.13 -22.04 3.47
N LEU A 258 31.10 -21.80 4.37
CA LEU A 258 32.44 -21.33 4.04
C LEU A 258 33.26 -22.26 3.11
N LYS A 259 32.80 -23.49 2.83
CA LYS A 259 33.45 -24.42 1.89
C LYS A 259 33.08 -24.18 0.42
N TYR A 260 32.13 -23.29 0.14
CA TYR A 260 31.59 -23.02 -1.19
C TYR A 260 31.78 -21.55 -1.56
N SER A 261 32.01 -21.26 -2.84
CA SER A 261 32.01 -19.88 -3.32
C SER A 261 30.57 -19.34 -3.43
N THR A 262 30.41 -18.01 -3.41
CA THR A 262 29.08 -17.36 -3.37
C THR A 262 28.21 -17.62 -4.61
N ASN A 263 28.81 -18.04 -5.72
CA ASN A 263 28.12 -18.51 -6.93
C ASN A 263 27.82 -20.03 -6.94
N GLU A 264 28.50 -20.83 -6.10
CA GLU A 264 28.20 -22.25 -5.87
C GLU A 264 27.09 -22.44 -4.82
N ILE A 265 26.83 -21.42 -4.00
CA ILE A 265 25.76 -21.42 -2.99
C ILE A 265 24.47 -20.91 -3.64
N LEU A 266 23.44 -21.74 -3.64
CA LEU A 266 22.16 -21.52 -4.29
C LEU A 266 21.03 -21.58 -3.25
N ASN A 267 20.16 -20.58 -3.27
CA ASN A 267 18.86 -20.63 -2.62
C ASN A 267 17.77 -20.90 -3.66
N ARG A 268 16.77 -21.70 -3.27
CA ARG A 268 15.64 -22.02 -4.12
C ARG A 268 14.40 -22.15 -3.26
N ASP A 269 13.39 -21.36 -3.58
CA ASP A 269 12.07 -21.43 -2.96
C ASP A 269 10.95 -21.49 -4.02
N HIS A 270 9.74 -21.84 -3.61
CA HIS A 270 8.53 -21.83 -4.43
C HIS A 270 7.72 -20.57 -4.11
N CYS A 271 7.82 -19.56 -4.97
CA CYS A 271 6.89 -18.44 -4.85
C CYS A 271 5.56 -18.82 -5.50
N SER A 272 4.52 -19.00 -4.68
CA SER A 272 3.15 -19.24 -5.15
C SER A 272 2.40 -17.93 -5.21
N PHE A 273 2.13 -17.45 -6.42
CA PHE A 273 1.43 -16.19 -6.63
C PHE A 273 -0.07 -16.47 -6.72
N GLN A 274 -0.84 -15.94 -5.77
CA GLN A 274 -2.27 -15.72 -5.99
C GLN A 274 -2.43 -14.80 -7.22
N GLN A 275 -3.47 -15.03 -8.02
CA GLN A 275 -3.81 -14.13 -9.13
C GLN A 275 -4.44 -12.81 -8.64
N GLU A 276 -4.70 -12.69 -7.33
CA GLU A 276 -5.32 -11.54 -6.67
C GLU A 276 -5.01 -11.53 -5.16
N HIS A 277 -4.81 -10.35 -4.56
CA HIS A 277 -4.34 -10.16 -3.17
C HIS A 277 -5.34 -9.34 -2.33
N VAL A 278 -5.41 -9.58 -1.01
CA VAL A 278 -6.29 -8.87 -0.07
C VAL A 278 -5.61 -8.59 1.28
N PRO A 279 -5.70 -7.35 1.81
CA PRO A 279 -5.10 -7.00 3.11
C PRO A 279 -5.91 -7.52 4.33
N PRO A 280 -5.26 -7.80 5.46
CA PRO A 280 -5.89 -8.46 6.62
C PRO A 280 -6.69 -7.53 7.55
N LYS A 281 -6.51 -6.20 7.45
CA LYS A 281 -7.23 -5.17 8.21
C LYS A 281 -7.70 -4.07 7.24
N THR A 282 -8.74 -3.36 7.60
CA THR A 282 -9.27 -2.17 6.91
C THR A 282 -9.88 -1.24 7.93
N LEU A 283 -9.91 0.07 7.65
CA LEU A 283 -10.81 0.98 8.34
C LEU A 283 -12.26 0.57 8.04
N SER A 284 -13.09 0.55 9.07
CA SER A 284 -14.53 0.24 8.99
C SER A 284 -15.24 0.89 10.18
N PHE A 285 -16.57 0.82 10.23
CA PHE A 285 -17.33 1.37 11.35
C PHE A 285 -17.03 0.63 12.67
N THR A 286 -16.84 1.38 13.75
CA THR A 286 -16.73 0.87 15.12
C THR A 286 -18.03 0.18 15.50
N GLY A 287 -17.95 -1.02 16.10
CA GLY A 287 -19.11 -1.85 16.43
C GLY A 287 -19.65 -2.72 15.28
N GLU A 288 -19.16 -2.58 14.04
CA GLU A 288 -19.53 -3.50 12.94
C GLU A 288 -19.14 -4.94 13.31
N ARG A 289 -20.10 -5.88 13.34
CA ARG A 289 -19.85 -7.30 13.66
C ARG A 289 -19.06 -8.04 12.56
N THR A 290 -19.18 -7.60 11.31
CA THR A 290 -18.67 -8.33 10.15
C THR A 290 -18.07 -7.37 9.13
N THR A 291 -16.74 -7.35 9.05
CA THR A 291 -15.99 -6.46 8.16
C THR A 291 -15.65 -7.16 6.84
N GLU A 292 -16.37 -6.76 5.80
CA GLU A 292 -16.33 -7.32 4.46
C GLU A 292 -15.38 -6.57 3.51
N VAL A 293 -14.77 -7.27 2.55
CA VAL A 293 -13.90 -6.70 1.48
C VAL A 293 -14.08 -7.41 0.12
N ALA A 294 -14.28 -6.70 -0.99
CA ALA A 294 -14.45 -7.25 -2.34
C ALA A 294 -13.13 -7.43 -3.10
N VAL A 295 -13.17 -8.21 -4.20
CA VAL A 295 -12.02 -8.52 -5.08
C VAL A 295 -12.53 -8.89 -6.50
N LYS A 296 -12.04 -9.91 -7.22
CA LYS A 296 -12.59 -10.36 -8.52
C LYS A 296 -13.00 -11.82 -8.59
N LYS A 297 -12.18 -12.81 -8.16
CA LYS A 297 -12.56 -14.25 -8.15
C LYS A 297 -11.93 -15.06 -7.00
N LYS A 298 -12.69 -15.91 -6.30
CA LYS A 298 -12.24 -16.65 -5.09
C LYS A 298 -11.20 -17.66 -5.54
N TYR A 299 -11.46 -18.21 -6.72
CA TYR A 299 -10.50 -18.96 -7.48
C TYR A 299 -9.22 -18.12 -7.73
N ASN A 300 -9.23 -16.85 -8.15
CA ASN A 300 -7.97 -16.07 -8.32
C ASN A 300 -7.14 -16.01 -7.01
N THR A 301 -7.81 -16.02 -5.86
CA THR A 301 -7.16 -15.95 -4.55
C THR A 301 -6.80 -17.32 -3.93
N THR A 302 -7.16 -18.44 -4.57
CA THR A 302 -6.76 -19.81 -4.16
C THR A 302 -5.96 -20.54 -5.24
N HIS A 303 -6.31 -20.32 -6.51
CA HIS A 303 -5.58 -20.71 -7.71
C HIS A 303 -4.32 -19.87 -7.79
N SER A 304 -3.21 -20.52 -7.47
CA SER A 304 -1.89 -19.95 -7.62
C SER A 304 -1.22 -20.56 -8.84
N TYR A 305 -0.33 -19.81 -9.47
CA TYR A 305 0.77 -20.42 -10.22
C TYR A 305 2.00 -20.38 -9.34
N THR A 306 2.76 -21.47 -9.34
CA THR A 306 4.03 -21.54 -8.59
C THR A 306 5.19 -21.28 -9.55
N VAL A 307 6.04 -20.32 -9.21
CA VAL A 307 7.33 -20.10 -9.85
C VAL A 307 8.43 -20.57 -8.90
N GLN A 308 9.44 -21.26 -9.44
CA GLN A 308 10.59 -21.74 -8.67
C GLN A 308 11.88 -21.17 -9.25
N PRO A 309 12.18 -19.89 -8.96
CA PRO A 309 13.48 -19.30 -9.28
C PRO A 309 14.58 -19.97 -8.45
N ILE A 310 15.82 -19.81 -8.90
CA ILE A 310 17.02 -20.13 -8.12
C ILE A 310 17.86 -18.87 -8.07
N THR A 311 18.27 -18.43 -6.89
CA THR A 311 19.21 -17.32 -6.70
C THR A 311 20.51 -17.83 -6.12
N SER A 312 21.62 -17.21 -6.47
CA SER A 312 22.93 -17.49 -5.88
C SER A 312 23.25 -16.51 -4.75
N ALA A 313 24.12 -16.89 -3.82
CA ALA A 313 24.47 -16.06 -2.67
C ALA A 313 25.23 -14.77 -3.01
N ASN A 314 25.73 -14.62 -4.25
CA ASN A 314 26.24 -13.36 -4.78
C ASN A 314 25.13 -12.47 -5.43
N GLY A 315 23.85 -12.80 -5.23
CA GLY A 315 22.71 -11.99 -5.65
C GLY A 315 22.18 -12.21 -7.07
N HIS A 316 22.77 -13.13 -7.85
CA HIS A 316 22.30 -13.37 -9.22
C HIS A 316 21.13 -14.35 -9.25
N LEU A 317 20.07 -13.99 -9.98
CA LEU A 317 19.02 -14.91 -10.40
C LEU A 317 19.58 -15.79 -11.53
N LEU A 318 19.44 -17.11 -11.41
CA LEU A 318 19.88 -18.04 -12.44
C LEU A 318 18.85 -18.06 -13.57
N ASP A 319 19.33 -18.08 -14.81
CA ASP A 319 18.50 -17.84 -16.01
C ASP A 319 17.30 -18.79 -16.15
N LYS A 320 17.42 -20.03 -15.64
CA LYS A 320 16.44 -21.10 -15.84
C LYS A 320 15.60 -21.38 -14.60
N PHE A 321 14.28 -21.46 -14.76
CA PHE A 321 13.35 -21.73 -13.66
C PHE A 321 12.18 -22.65 -14.06
N LEU A 322 11.51 -23.26 -13.07
CA LEU A 322 10.27 -24.02 -13.26
C LEU A 322 9.06 -23.11 -13.01
N MET A 323 8.11 -23.09 -13.93
CA MET A 323 6.78 -22.52 -13.76
C MET A 323 5.74 -23.63 -13.78
N ILE A 324 4.88 -23.67 -12.76
CA ILE A 324 3.76 -24.61 -12.66
C ILE A 324 2.46 -23.82 -12.80
N LEU A 325 1.75 -24.08 -13.89
CA LEU A 325 0.43 -23.51 -14.18
C LEU A 325 -0.66 -24.47 -13.72
N GLN A 326 -1.77 -23.91 -13.26
CA GLN A 326 -2.93 -24.70 -12.86
C GLN A 326 -3.80 -25.04 -14.07
N GLU A 327 -4.13 -26.32 -14.23
CA GLU A 327 -4.97 -26.87 -15.30
C GLU A 327 -5.99 -27.85 -14.73
N LYS A 328 -7.09 -28.11 -15.45
CA LYS A 328 -8.12 -29.08 -14.98
C LYS A 328 -7.56 -30.50 -14.80
N GLU A 329 -6.60 -30.85 -15.65
CA GLU A 329 -5.82 -32.08 -15.59
C GLU A 329 -4.34 -31.77 -15.35
N ASN A 330 -3.53 -32.78 -15.02
CA ASN A 330 -2.08 -32.60 -14.82
C ASN A 330 -1.27 -32.35 -16.13
N GLN A 331 -1.96 -31.91 -17.20
CA GLN A 331 -1.47 -31.71 -18.57
C GLN A 331 -2.22 -30.53 -19.21
N PHE A 332 -1.56 -29.82 -20.13
CA PHE A 332 -2.17 -28.76 -20.93
C PHE A 332 -3.15 -29.33 -21.96
N GLY A 333 -4.30 -28.68 -22.15
CA GLY A 333 -5.24 -29.04 -23.23
C GLY A 333 -4.64 -28.77 -24.62
N GLN A 334 -5.10 -29.49 -25.66
CA GLN A 334 -4.55 -29.42 -27.02
C GLN A 334 -4.48 -27.99 -27.60
N ARG A 335 -5.46 -27.13 -27.29
CA ARG A 335 -5.46 -25.72 -27.72
C ARG A 335 -4.37 -24.89 -27.03
N VAL A 336 -4.08 -25.17 -25.75
CA VAL A 336 -2.98 -24.51 -25.03
C VAL A 336 -1.66 -24.99 -25.60
N GLN A 337 -1.46 -26.30 -25.76
CA GLN A 337 -0.22 -26.86 -26.33
C GLN A 337 0.13 -26.28 -27.72
N LYS A 338 -0.85 -26.04 -28.59
CA LYS A 338 -0.64 -25.46 -29.92
C LYS A 338 -0.24 -23.97 -29.91
N ASN A 339 -0.63 -23.24 -28.86
CA ASN A 339 -0.50 -21.77 -28.81
C ASN A 339 0.49 -21.30 -27.72
N LEU A 340 0.96 -22.19 -26.85
CA LEU A 340 1.84 -21.85 -25.74
C LEU A 340 3.26 -21.58 -26.25
N ILE A 341 3.63 -20.30 -26.27
CA ILE A 341 5.01 -19.86 -26.50
C ILE A 341 5.77 -20.07 -25.19
N VAL A 342 6.77 -20.96 -25.21
CA VAL A 342 7.63 -21.26 -24.05
C VAL A 342 9.01 -20.64 -24.30
N PRO A 343 9.45 -19.63 -23.51
CA PRO A 343 10.81 -19.12 -23.62
C PRO A 343 11.84 -20.22 -23.29
N PRO A 344 13.03 -20.25 -23.94
CA PRO A 344 14.01 -21.34 -23.77
C PRO A 344 14.47 -21.57 -22.32
N ASN A 345 14.40 -20.52 -21.50
CA ASN A 345 14.82 -20.51 -20.11
C ASN A 345 13.67 -20.83 -19.12
N VAL A 346 12.45 -21.08 -19.58
CA VAL A 346 11.32 -21.42 -18.72
C VAL A 346 10.90 -22.86 -18.94
N VAL A 347 11.03 -23.70 -17.92
CA VAL A 347 10.41 -25.04 -17.93
C VAL A 347 8.97 -24.87 -17.45
N ILE A 348 7.99 -25.11 -18.32
CA ILE A 348 6.57 -24.99 -17.98
C ILE A 348 5.95 -26.37 -17.75
N ARG A 349 5.16 -26.53 -16.68
CA ARG A 349 4.39 -27.75 -16.37
C ARG A 349 2.97 -27.41 -15.88
N ALA A 350 2.04 -28.35 -16.07
CA ALA A 350 0.67 -28.27 -15.59
C ALA A 350 0.44 -29.12 -14.33
N SER A 351 -0.37 -28.67 -13.37
CA SER A 351 -0.89 -29.49 -12.26
C SER A 351 -2.32 -29.07 -11.85
N LYS A 352 -3.10 -29.96 -11.23
CA LYS A 352 -4.50 -29.66 -10.82
C LYS A 352 -4.64 -28.51 -9.81
N SER A 353 -3.60 -28.26 -9.01
CA SER A 353 -3.60 -27.25 -7.94
C SER A 353 -2.69 -26.06 -8.23
N GLY A 354 -1.95 -26.05 -9.35
CA GLY A 354 -0.87 -25.10 -9.62
C GLY A 354 0.40 -25.32 -8.78
N LYS A 355 0.31 -26.14 -7.72
CA LYS A 355 1.40 -26.44 -6.79
C LYS A 355 2.35 -27.52 -7.32
N ASN A 356 3.52 -27.60 -6.68
CA ASN A 356 4.54 -28.63 -6.94
C ASN A 356 4.11 -30.02 -6.43
N SER A 357 4.72 -31.08 -6.97
CA SER A 357 4.55 -32.47 -6.53
C SER A 357 5.85 -33.26 -6.74
N GLY A 358 5.95 -34.49 -6.22
CA GLY A 358 7.17 -35.30 -6.35
C GLY A 358 7.66 -35.47 -7.80
N VAL A 359 6.74 -35.62 -8.75
CA VAL A 359 7.06 -35.72 -10.18
C VAL A 359 7.57 -34.39 -10.74
N LYS A 360 6.95 -33.27 -10.37
CA LYS A 360 7.38 -31.93 -10.82
C LYS A 360 8.70 -31.50 -10.16
N HIS A 361 8.97 -31.94 -8.93
CA HIS A 361 10.28 -31.78 -8.30
C HIS A 361 11.38 -32.56 -9.05
N HIS A 362 11.11 -33.79 -9.52
CA HIS A 362 12.05 -34.53 -10.36
C HIS A 362 12.32 -33.84 -11.72
N VAL A 363 11.29 -33.20 -12.31
CA VAL A 363 11.45 -32.31 -13.48
C VAL A 363 12.35 -31.12 -13.15
N PHE A 364 12.11 -30.43 -12.01
CA PHE A 364 12.96 -29.33 -11.56
C PHE A 364 14.44 -29.77 -11.44
N LEU A 365 14.72 -30.90 -10.79
CA LEU A 365 16.09 -31.37 -10.62
C LEU A 365 16.79 -31.67 -11.95
N ASN A 366 16.12 -32.33 -12.90
CA ASN A 366 16.73 -32.74 -14.17
C ASN A 366 16.78 -31.64 -15.24
N GLU A 367 15.72 -30.84 -15.38
CA GLU A 367 15.56 -29.93 -16.51
C GLU A 367 15.89 -28.47 -16.17
N VAL A 368 15.87 -28.11 -14.89
CA VAL A 368 16.18 -26.76 -14.38
C VAL A 368 17.51 -26.73 -13.66
N LEU A 369 17.65 -27.47 -12.55
CA LEU A 369 18.83 -27.38 -11.69
C LEU A 369 20.07 -28.01 -12.34
N ARG A 370 19.98 -29.26 -12.81
CA ARG A 370 21.13 -30.00 -13.37
C ARG A 370 21.86 -29.29 -14.53
N PRO A 371 21.18 -28.61 -15.47
CA PRO A 371 21.86 -27.82 -16.51
C PRO A 371 22.56 -26.54 -16.01
N LEU A 372 22.24 -26.06 -14.81
CA LEU A 372 22.75 -24.81 -14.25
C LEU A 372 23.92 -24.99 -13.27
N VAL A 373 24.11 -26.19 -12.72
CA VAL A 373 25.06 -26.45 -11.62
C VAL A 373 26.32 -27.19 -12.07
N GLY A 374 27.45 -26.82 -11.48
CA GLY A 374 28.73 -27.51 -11.67
C GLY A 374 28.85 -28.80 -10.84
N LYS A 375 30.06 -29.36 -10.80
CA LYS A 375 30.40 -30.57 -9.99
C LYS A 375 30.27 -30.36 -8.48
N LYS A 376 30.18 -29.11 -8.03
CA LYS A 376 30.13 -28.71 -6.62
C LYS A 376 29.17 -27.53 -6.50
N PHE A 377 28.19 -27.67 -5.61
CA PHE A 377 27.25 -26.61 -5.25
C PHE A 377 26.68 -26.92 -3.86
N LEU A 378 26.14 -25.89 -3.20
CA LEU A 378 25.38 -26.01 -1.95
C LEU A 378 23.98 -25.47 -2.23
N LEU A 379 22.96 -26.30 -2.06
CA LEU A 379 21.57 -25.92 -2.32
C LEU A 379 20.78 -25.82 -1.02
N PHE A 380 20.27 -24.63 -0.73
CA PHE A 380 19.29 -24.39 0.32
C PHE A 380 17.88 -24.68 -0.19
N LEU A 381 17.10 -25.37 0.63
CA LEU A 381 15.73 -25.82 0.37
C LEU A 381 14.93 -25.74 1.68
N ASP A 382 13.61 -25.74 1.55
CA ASP A 382 12.71 -25.99 2.68
C ASP A 382 12.85 -27.42 3.24
N SER A 383 12.28 -27.64 4.42
CA SER A 383 12.21 -28.94 5.08
C SER A 383 11.05 -29.83 4.59
N TRP A 384 10.44 -29.52 3.44
CA TRP A 384 9.24 -30.23 2.96
C TRP A 384 9.57 -31.68 2.61
N LYS A 385 8.68 -32.61 2.99
CA LYS A 385 8.89 -34.08 2.88
C LYS A 385 9.32 -34.55 1.47
N ILE A 386 8.91 -33.85 0.40
CA ILE A 386 9.28 -34.18 -0.98
C ILE A 386 10.74 -33.79 -1.31
N GLN A 387 11.26 -32.74 -0.67
CA GLN A 387 12.60 -32.18 -0.87
C GLN A 387 13.64 -32.80 0.09
N ALA A 388 13.19 -33.21 1.28
CA ALA A 388 14.01 -33.98 2.23
C ALA A 388 14.41 -35.39 1.71
N ASP A 389 13.79 -35.86 0.61
CA ASP A 389 14.09 -37.17 0.02
C ASP A 389 15.38 -37.17 -0.82
N LEU A 390 16.50 -37.41 -0.13
CA LEU A 390 17.84 -37.54 -0.69
C LEU A 390 17.96 -38.60 -1.80
N THR A 391 17.05 -39.58 -1.91
CA THR A 391 17.11 -40.59 -2.97
C THR A 391 16.86 -39.96 -4.35
N LYS A 392 15.95 -38.98 -4.42
CA LYS A 392 15.64 -38.22 -5.65
C LYS A 392 16.82 -37.36 -6.09
N PHE A 393 17.56 -36.79 -5.13
CA PHE A 393 18.79 -36.04 -5.41
C PHE A 393 19.88 -36.96 -5.94
N ARG A 394 20.16 -38.09 -5.27
CA ARG A 394 21.16 -39.08 -5.71
C ARG A 394 20.87 -39.68 -7.09
N ALA A 395 19.61 -39.81 -7.47
CA ALA A 395 19.21 -40.27 -8.80
C ALA A 395 19.59 -39.29 -9.94
N VAL A 396 19.75 -37.99 -9.63
CA VAL A 396 20.10 -36.92 -10.59
C VAL A 396 21.56 -36.49 -10.45
N PHE A 397 22.07 -36.49 -9.22
CA PHE A 397 23.42 -36.11 -8.79
C PHE A 397 24.04 -37.30 -8.01
N PRO A 398 24.60 -38.30 -8.70
CA PRO A 398 25.08 -39.53 -8.07
C PRO A 398 26.43 -39.43 -7.35
N ASN A 399 27.09 -38.26 -7.39
CA ASN A 399 28.40 -37.97 -6.81
C ASN A 399 28.32 -36.79 -5.85
#